data_AF-A0AA88WNY9-F1
#
_entry.id   AF-A0AA88WNY9-F1
#
_cell.length_a   1.000
_cell.length_b   1.000
_cell.length_c   1.000
_cell.angle_alpha   90.00
_cell.angle_beta   90.00
_cell.angle_gamma   90.00
#
_symmetry.space_group_name_H-M   'P 1'
#
loop_
_entity.id
_entity.type
_entity.pdbx_description
1 polymer ?
#
loop_
_entity_poly.entity_id
_entity_poly.type
_entity_poly.pdbx_seq_one_letter_code
_entity_poly.pdbx_strand_id
1 'polypeptide(L)' 'MQKATEMSYPEHDTGDRFLEIQRAWELLSYIQSRGVYDTKLRALRQDAIGAEDVTFEDLTIEDAGDVVEFLYQC' A
#
# COMPACT_ATOMS: atom_id res chain seq x y z
N MET A 1 22.05 -3.37 -16.78
CA MET A 1 22.21 -2.39 -15.68
C MET A 1 20.97 -1.51 -15.69
N GLN A 2 19.88 -1.95 -15.06
CA GLN A 2 18.63 -1.18 -15.01
C GLN A 2 18.76 -0.15 -13.89
N LYS A 3 18.57 1.13 -14.26
CA LYS A 3 18.62 2.28 -13.36
C LYS A 3 17.34 2.24 -12.54
N ALA A 4 17.44 1.95 -11.24
CA ALA A 4 16.36 2.23 -10.30
C ALA A 4 16.01 3.71 -10.45
N THR A 5 14.76 4.01 -10.78
CA THR A 5 14.25 5.38 -10.76
C THR A 5 14.23 5.81 -9.30
N GLU A 6 15.33 6.41 -8.87
CA GLU A 6 15.42 7.09 -7.59
C GLU A 6 14.34 8.18 -7.60
N MET A 7 13.24 7.93 -6.90
CA MET A 7 12.25 8.96 -6.60
C MET A 7 12.92 9.93 -5.64
N SER A 8 13.62 10.92 -6.20
CA SER A 8 14.08 12.07 -5.44
C SER A 8 12.84 12.84 -5.03
N TYR A 9 12.34 12.58 -3.83
CA TYR A 9 11.44 13.51 -3.19
C TYR A 9 12.23 14.80 -2.99
N PRO A 10 11.78 15.94 -3.53
CA PRO A 10 12.44 17.20 -3.22
C PRO A 10 12.50 17.33 -1.70
N GLU A 11 13.58 17.90 -1.17
CA GLU A 11 13.62 18.35 0.23
C GLU A 11 12.58 19.47 0.39
N HIS A 12 11.30 19.08 0.44
CA HIS A 12 10.22 19.94 0.84
C HIS A 12 10.41 20.24 2.32
N ASP A 13 10.19 21.49 2.70
CA ASP A 13 10.18 21.90 4.10
C ASP A 13 9.31 20.91 4.88
N THR A 14 9.86 20.36 5.96
CA THR A 14 9.27 19.19 6.64
C THR A 14 7.85 19.46 7.14
N GLY A 15 7.52 20.74 7.38
CA GLY A 15 6.16 21.21 7.69
C GLY A 15 5.17 21.04 6.55
N ASP A 16 5.57 21.33 5.30
CA ASP A 16 4.71 21.20 4.12
C ASP A 16 4.38 19.73 3.87
N ARG A 17 5.37 18.84 3.97
CA ARG A 17 5.17 17.39 3.81
C ARG A 17 4.20 16.83 4.85
N PHE A 18 4.27 17.29 6.10
CA PHE A 18 3.34 16.86 7.13
C PHE A 18 1.89 17.23 6.78
N LEU A 19 1.66 18.48 6.36
CA LEU A 19 0.32 18.95 5.99
C LEU A 19 -0.22 18.25 4.73
N GLU A 20 0.64 17.97 3.76
CA GLU A 20 0.27 17.18 2.57
C GLU A 20 -0.16 15.76 2.94
N ILE A 21 0.60 15.09 3.82
CA ILE A 21 0.25 13.77 4.33
C ILE A 21 -1.09 13.85 5.06
N GLN A 22 -1.26 14.78 6.00
CA GLN A 22 -2.51 14.93 6.75
C GLN A 22 -3.71 15.13 5.82
N ARG A 23 -3.58 16.02 4.83
CA ARG A 23 -4.62 16.30 3.84
C ARG A 23 -4.95 15.07 2.99
N ALA A 24 -3.94 14.27 2.62
CA ALA A 24 -4.17 13.02 1.91
C ALA A 24 -4.97 12.03 2.77
N TRP A 25 -4.62 11.87 4.05
CA TRP A 25 -5.38 11.03 4.99
C TRP A 25 -6.83 11.49 5.17
N GLU A 26 -7.05 12.80 5.30
CA GLU A 26 -8.40 13.38 5.37
C GLU A 26 -9.20 13.08 4.10
N LEU A 27 -8.60 13.22 2.92
CA LEU A 27 -9.27 12.91 1.65
C LEU A 27 -9.57 11.41 1.48
N LEU A 28 -8.64 10.54 1.89
CA LEU A 28 -8.80 9.09 1.83
C LEU A 28 -9.74 8.53 2.91
N SER A 29 -10.15 9.36 3.88
CA SER A 29 -11.21 8.99 4.82
C SER A 29 -12.58 8.82 4.14
N TYR A 30 -12.80 9.46 2.99
CA TYR A 30 -14.01 9.32 2.19
C TYR A 30 -13.96 8.05 1.35
N ILE A 31 -14.97 7.18 1.50
CA ILE A 31 -15.00 5.85 0.87
C ILE A 31 -14.87 5.88 -0.66
N GLN A 32 -15.44 6.89 -1.31
CA GLN A 32 -15.38 7.08 -2.76
C GLN A 32 -13.96 7.44 -3.22
N SER A 33 -13.32 8.39 -2.53
CA SER A 33 -11.93 8.79 -2.79
C SER A 33 -10.98 7.63 -2.57
N ARG A 34 -11.20 6.85 -1.50
CA ARG A 34 -10.41 5.65 -1.20
C ARG A 34 -10.54 4.59 -2.28
N GLY A 35 -11.75 4.29 -2.74
CA GLY A 35 -11.96 3.31 -3.82
C GLY A 35 -11.24 3.69 -5.13
N VAL A 36 -11.26 4.97 -5.51
CA VAL A 36 -10.52 5.46 -6.68
C VAL A 36 -9.00 5.35 -6.48
N TYR A 37 -8.51 5.74 -5.30
CA TYR A 37 -7.09 5.65 -4.97
C TYR A 37 -6.59 4.20 -5.00
N ASP A 38 -7.28 3.28 -4.33
CA ASP A 38 -6.90 1.87 -4.25
C ASP A 38 -6.88 1.20 -5.63
N THR A 39 -7.84 1.54 -6.49
CA THR A 39 -7.89 1.04 -7.88
C THR A 39 -6.66 1.47 -8.67
N LYS A 40 -6.28 2.75 -8.58
CA LYS A 40 -5.07 3.27 -9.25
C LYS A 40 -3.80 2.69 -8.66
N LEU A 41 -3.73 2.57 -7.33
CA LEU A 41 -2.59 2.00 -6.63
C LEU A 41 -2.34 0.55 -7.07
N ARG A 42 -3.42 -0.26 -7.18
CA ARG A 42 -3.32 -1.65 -7.67
C ARG A 42 -2.81 -1.72 -9.10
N ALA A 43 -3.34 -0.89 -10.01
CA ALA A 43 -2.87 -0.85 -11.40
C ALA A 43 -1.38 -0.48 -11.49
N LEU A 44 -0.93 0.50 -10.70
CA LEU A 44 0.48 0.91 -10.66
C LEU A 44 1.39 -0.20 -10.14
N ARG A 45 0.93 -1.02 -9.19
CA ARG A 45 1.71 -2.16 -8.66
C ARG A 45 1.89 -3.28 -9.68
N GLN A 46 0.87 -3.54 -10.50
CA GLN A 46 0.96 -4.55 -11.57
C GLN A 46 2.05 -4.21 -12.59
N ASP A 47 2.33 -2.92 -12.80
CA ASP A 47 3.37 -2.44 -13.71
C ASP A 47 4.75 -2.27 -13.03
N ALA A 48 4.84 -2.45 -11.70
CA ALA A 48 6.07 -2.26 -10.95
C ALA A 48 6.85 -3.58 -10.82
N ILE A 49 8.16 -3.55 -11.06
CA ILE A 49 9.07 -4.67 -10.75
C ILE A 49 9.34 -4.63 -9.23
N GLY A 50 8.41 -5.17 -8.45
CA GLY A 50 8.47 -5.27 -6.99
C GLY A 50 8.24 -6.70 -6.50
N ALA A 51 8.21 -6.90 -5.18
CA ALA A 51 7.76 -8.16 -4.61
C ALA A 51 6.28 -8.39 -4.94
N GLU A 52 5.88 -9.64 -5.19
CA GLU A 52 4.49 -10.01 -5.47
C GLU A 52 3.60 -9.69 -4.26
N ASP A 53 2.37 -9.24 -4.52
CA ASP A 53 1.39 -8.99 -3.45
C ASP A 53 1.01 -10.34 -2.82
N VAL A 54 1.01 -10.40 -1.48
CA VAL A 54 0.53 -11.58 -0.74
C VAL A 54 -0.96 -11.76 -0.98
N THR A 55 -1.32 -12.87 -1.60
CA THR A 55 -2.70 -13.26 -1.87
C THR A 55 -3.25 -14.10 -0.74
N PHE A 56 -4.57 -14.33 -0.75
CA PHE A 56 -5.20 -15.19 0.25
C PHE A 56 -4.73 -16.64 0.12
N GLU A 57 -4.44 -17.06 -1.10
CA GLU A 57 -3.91 -18.38 -1.44
C GLU A 57 -2.50 -18.61 -0.87
N ASP A 58 -1.76 -17.53 -0.59
CA ASP A 58 -0.44 -17.59 0.04
C ASP A 58 -0.52 -17.70 1.57
N LEU A 59 -1.71 -17.55 2.15
CA LEU A 59 -1.93 -17.64 3.60
C LEU A 59 -2.34 -19.06 4.00
N THR A 60 -1.72 -19.58 5.05
CA THR A 60 -2.18 -20.79 5.73
C THR A 60 -3.29 -20.44 6.70
N ILE A 61 -4.41 -21.15 6.61
CA ILE A 61 -5.56 -20.98 7.50
C ILE A 61 -5.41 -21.93 8.68
N GLU A 62 -5.32 -21.38 9.89
CA GLU A 62 -5.29 -22.15 11.13
C GLU A 62 -6.57 -21.92 11.93
N ASP A 63 -7.16 -23.02 12.41
CA ASP A 63 -8.30 -22.97 13.33
C ASP A 63 -7.78 -22.84 14.76
N ALA A 64 -7.86 -21.62 15.31
CA ALA A 64 -7.47 -21.32 16.70
C ALA A 64 -8.66 -21.46 17.67
N GLY A 65 -9.69 -22.22 17.31
CA GLY A 65 -10.87 -22.49 18.12
C GLY A 65 -11.95 -21.41 17.92
N ASP A 66 -11.88 -20.32 18.67
CA ASP A 66 -12.90 -19.27 18.62
C ASP A 66 -12.71 -18.29 17.43
N VAL A 67 -11.54 -18.33 16.79
CA VAL A 67 -11.17 -17.43 15.68
C VAL A 67 -10.39 -18.22 14.63
N VAL A 68 -10.57 -17.83 13.36
CA VAL A 68 -9.75 -18.31 12.25
C VAL A 68 -8.57 -17.36 12.08
N GLU A 69 -7.36 -17.90 12.12
CA GLU A 69 -6.13 -17.16 11.91
C GLU A 69 -5.61 -17.38 10.48
N PHE A 70 -5.11 -16.31 9.87
CA PHE A 70 -4.47 -16.35 8.56
C PHE A 70 -3.00 -16.01 8.74
N LEU A 71 -2.14 -16.97 8.46
CA LEU A 71 -0.70 -16.86 8.67
C LEU A 71 0.01 -16.82 7.32
N TYR A 72 0.93 -15.88 7.15
CA TYR A 72 1.85 -15.87 6.03
C TYR A 72 3.16 -16.51 6.46
N GLN A 73 3.58 -17.58 5.78
CA GLN A 73 4.87 -18.23 6.07
C GLN A 73 5.98 -17.51 5.30
N CYS A 74 6.87 -16.83 6.02
CA CYS A 74 8.03 -16.13 5.47
C CYS A 74 9.26 -17.04 5.33
#